data_AF-V9G930-F1
#
_entry.id   AF-V9G930-F1
#
_cell.length_a   1.000
_cell.length_b   1.000
_cell.length_c   1.000
_cell.angle_alpha   90.00
_cell.angle_beta   90.00
_cell.angle_gamma   90.00
#
_symmetry.space_group_name_H-M   'P 1'
#
loop_
_entity.id
_entity.type
_entity.pdbx_description
1 polymer ?
#
loop_
_entity_poly.entity_id
_entity_poly.type
_entity_poly.pdbx_seq_one_letter_code
_entity_poly.pdbx_strand_id
1 'polypeptide(L)'
;MIGGKLADWKLLPSILGIYLATAIILTVFTLTMYHPVTAVLTIILWGAASFAVMPGMQVRVMNLAQSAPALASTASHSAGNLGNAAGAFIGGLVITHLSLSSLPWVGAVLVSLAFLLGMACYIYERRAAAVSA
;
A
#
# COMPACT_ATOMS: atom_id res chain seq x y z
N MET A 1 18.20 4.60 -8.01
CA MET A 1 17.60 5.67 -8.86
C MET A 1 17.31 5.16 -10.28
N ILE A 2 16.48 4.11 -10.41
CA ILE A 2 15.90 3.66 -11.71
C ILE A 2 14.36 3.78 -11.66
N GLY A 3 13.73 3.73 -10.48
CA GLY A 3 12.28 3.88 -10.32
C GLY A 3 11.71 5.27 -10.63
N GLY A 4 12.53 6.33 -10.56
CA GLY A 4 12.06 7.71 -10.77
C GLY A 4 11.56 8.00 -12.20
N LYS A 5 12.20 7.41 -13.21
CA LYS A 5 11.84 7.64 -14.62
C LYS A 5 10.62 6.84 -15.09
N LEU A 6 10.26 5.75 -14.40
CA LEU A 6 8.98 5.04 -14.62
C LEU A 6 7.81 5.72 -13.86
N ALA A 7 8.11 6.37 -12.73
CA ALA A 7 7.12 7.05 -11.90
C ALA A 7 6.50 8.29 -12.58
N ASP A 8 7.26 9.00 -13.43
CA ASP A 8 6.79 10.21 -14.11
C ASP A 8 5.71 9.97 -15.20
N TRP A 9 5.58 8.75 -15.72
CA TRP A 9 4.55 8.44 -16.74
C TRP A 9 3.36 7.63 -16.22
N LYS A 10 3.50 6.89 -15.11
CA LYS A 10 2.46 5.99 -14.56
C LYS A 10 2.53 5.86 -13.03
N LEU A 11 2.44 6.97 -12.30
CA LEU A 11 2.52 7.00 -10.83
C LEU A 11 1.46 6.11 -10.16
N LEU A 12 0.19 6.21 -10.58
CA LEU A 12 -0.90 5.42 -10.01
C LEU A 12 -0.81 3.92 -10.35
N PRO A 13 -0.54 3.50 -11.61
CA PRO A 13 -0.25 2.10 -11.91
C PRO A 13 0.93 1.51 -11.14
N SER A 14 1.97 2.30 -10.84
CA SER A 14 3.13 1.85 -10.07
C SER A 14 2.75 1.57 -8.61
N ILE A 15 1.96 2.46 -7.99
CA ILE A 15 1.41 2.27 -6.64
C ILE A 15 0.53 1.00 -6.60
N LEU A 16 -0.33 0.81 -7.59
CA LEU A 16 -1.18 -0.39 -7.70
C LEU A 16 -0.36 -1.67 -7.84
N GLY A 17 0.72 -1.64 -8.64
CA GLY A 17 1.65 -2.75 -8.76
C GLY A 17 2.30 -3.12 -7.41
N ILE A 18 2.67 -2.12 -6.61
CA ILE A 18 3.24 -2.33 -5.27
C ILE A 18 2.18 -2.92 -4.32
N TYR A 19 0.95 -2.41 -4.30
CA TYR A 19 -0.11 -3.01 -3.47
C TYR A 19 -0.39 -4.47 -3.84
N LEU A 20 -0.45 -4.78 -5.14
CA LEU A 20 -0.62 -6.15 -5.61
C LEU A 20 0.57 -7.04 -5.18
N ALA A 21 1.80 -6.56 -5.35
CA ALA A 21 2.99 -7.28 -4.93
C ALA A 21 2.97 -7.54 -3.41
N THR A 22 2.64 -6.54 -2.60
CA THR A 22 2.53 -6.67 -1.14
C THR A 22 1.44 -7.66 -0.75
N ALA A 23 0.29 -7.66 -1.43
CA ALA A 23 -0.78 -8.64 -1.21
C ALA A 23 -0.29 -10.07 -1.45
N ILE A 24 0.42 -10.30 -2.56
CA ILE A 24 1.01 -11.59 -2.90
C ILE A 24 2.07 -11.98 -1.86
N ILE A 25 2.97 -11.07 -1.50
CA ILE A 25 4.02 -11.35 -0.52
C ILE A 25 3.43 -11.74 0.83
N LEU A 26 2.40 -11.04 1.31
CA LEU A 26 1.74 -11.38 2.58
C LEU A 26 0.95 -12.71 2.51
N THR A 27 0.36 -13.01 1.35
CA THR A 27 -0.26 -14.31 1.09
C THR A 27 0.79 -15.43 1.14
N VAL A 28 1.94 -15.24 0.47
CA VAL A 28 3.06 -16.18 0.52
C VAL A 28 3.63 -16.28 1.95
N PHE A 29 3.70 -15.18 2.69
CA PHE A 29 4.20 -15.17 4.06
C PHE A 29 3.33 -16.02 5.00
N THR A 30 2.02 -16.09 4.76
CA THR A 30 1.11 -17.00 5.46
C THR A 30 1.56 -18.46 5.36
N LEU A 31 2.25 -18.84 4.29
CA LEU A 31 2.78 -20.19 4.07
C LEU A 31 4.25 -20.32 4.53
N THR A 32 5.07 -19.30 4.29
CA THR A 32 6.52 -19.38 4.58
C THR A 32 6.87 -19.14 6.04
N MET A 33 5.94 -18.58 6.85
CA MET A 33 6.19 -18.27 8.26
C MET A 33 6.52 -19.51 9.12
N TYR A 34 6.15 -20.71 8.68
CA TYR A 34 6.41 -21.96 9.41
C TYR A 34 7.85 -22.46 9.30
N HIS A 35 8.68 -21.87 8.43
CA HIS A 35 10.08 -22.23 8.28
C HIS A 35 10.98 -20.97 8.39
N PRO A 36 11.95 -20.92 9.34
CA PRO A 36 12.65 -19.69 9.69
C PRO A 36 13.34 -18.99 8.51
N VAL A 37 14.02 -19.75 7.66
CA VAL A 37 14.76 -19.19 6.52
C VAL A 37 13.80 -18.53 5.52
N THR A 38 12.70 -19.20 5.18
CA THR A 38 11.73 -18.68 4.22
C THR A 38 10.94 -17.52 4.80
N ALA A 39 10.63 -17.55 6.10
CA ALA A 39 10.00 -16.45 6.82
C ALA A 39 10.84 -15.17 6.73
N VAL A 40 12.14 -15.25 7.04
CA VAL A 40 13.07 -14.11 6.96
C VAL A 40 13.13 -13.55 5.55
N LEU A 41 13.26 -14.41 4.53
CA LEU A 41 13.28 -13.96 3.13
C LEU A 41 12.00 -13.22 2.76
N THR A 42 10.83 -13.75 3.11
CA THR A 42 9.55 -13.08 2.83
C THR A 42 9.37 -11.78 3.60
N ILE A 43 9.85 -11.70 4.84
CA ILE A 43 9.81 -10.46 5.64
C ILE A 43 10.68 -9.37 5.00
N ILE A 44 11.86 -9.72 4.49
CA ILE A 44 12.72 -8.77 3.77
C ILE A 44 12.02 -8.24 2.51
N LEU A 45 11.41 -9.14 1.73
CA LEU A 45 10.65 -8.75 0.54
C LEU A 45 9.45 -7.87 0.89
N TRP A 46 8.72 -8.22 1.95
CA TRP A 46 7.60 -7.44 2.46
C TRP A 46 8.04 -6.05 2.91
N GLY A 47 9.15 -5.95 3.65
CA GLY A 47 9.74 -4.68 4.06
C GLY A 47 10.09 -3.82 2.85
N ALA A 48 10.84 -4.37 1.89
CA ALA A 48 11.22 -3.66 0.67
C ALA A 48 10.00 -3.12 -0.11
N ALA A 49 8.97 -3.94 -0.29
CA ALA A 49 7.74 -3.53 -0.97
C ALA A 49 6.97 -2.45 -0.19
N SER A 50 6.87 -2.60 1.13
CA SER A 50 6.14 -1.66 2.01
C SER A 50 6.80 -0.28 2.06
N PHE A 51 8.13 -0.20 2.02
CA PHE A 51 8.83 1.08 1.93
C PHE A 51 8.76 1.72 0.53
N ALA A 52 8.66 0.92 -0.53
CA ALA A 52 8.61 1.42 -1.90
C ALA A 52 7.35 2.25 -2.21
N VAL A 53 6.23 2.01 -1.51
CA VAL A 53 4.95 2.70 -1.78
C VAL A 53 4.95 4.16 -1.34
N MET A 54 5.64 4.46 -0.25
CA MET A 54 5.61 5.77 0.43
C MET A 54 6.01 6.95 -0.47
N PRO A 55 7.16 6.93 -1.17
CA PRO A 55 7.56 8.06 -2.00
C PRO A 55 6.60 8.30 -3.17
N GLY A 56 6.05 7.24 -3.77
CA GLY A 56 5.08 7.35 -4.87
C GLY A 56 3.78 8.03 -4.43
N MET A 57 3.25 7.63 -3.27
CA MET A 57 2.05 8.23 -2.69
C MET A 57 2.27 9.69 -2.29
N GLN A 58 3.39 10.00 -1.65
CA GLN A 58 3.70 11.37 -1.23
C GLN A 58 3.77 12.32 -2.43
N VAL A 59 4.46 11.93 -3.50
CA VAL A 59 4.54 12.72 -4.74
C VAL A 59 3.17 12.89 -5.37
N ARG A 60 2.32 11.84 -5.39
CA ARG A 60 0.98 11.89 -5.97
C ARG A 60 0.10 12.93 -5.27
N VAL A 61 0.06 12.90 -3.94
CA VAL A 61 -0.80 13.81 -3.16
C VAL A 61 -0.36 15.27 -3.33
N MET A 62 0.94 15.53 -3.30
CA MET A 62 1.49 16.87 -3.52
C MET A 62 1.17 17.40 -4.92
N ASN A 63 1.24 16.53 -5.96
CA ASN A 63 0.90 16.91 -7.33
C ASN A 63 -0.59 17.18 -7.55
N LEU A 64 -1.49 16.52 -6.80
CA LEU A 64 -2.93 16.74 -6.88
C LEU A 64 -3.37 18.08 -6.26
N ALA A 65 -2.63 18.57 -5.27
CA ALA A 65 -3.00 19.74 -4.49
C ALA A 65 -2.03 20.91 -4.73
N GLN A 66 -1.78 21.25 -5.99
CA GLN A 66 -0.85 22.34 -6.35
C GLN A 66 -1.25 23.69 -5.72
N SER A 67 -2.54 23.92 -5.49
CA SER A 67 -3.08 25.13 -4.86
C SER A 67 -2.92 25.16 -3.34
N ALA A 68 -2.68 24.02 -2.69
CA ALA A 68 -2.53 23.90 -1.23
C ALA A 68 -1.58 22.76 -0.80
N PRO A 69 -0.28 22.79 -1.18
CA PRO A 69 0.63 21.67 -0.95
C PRO A 69 0.89 21.39 0.54
N ALA A 70 0.91 22.44 1.37
CA ALA A 70 1.09 22.30 2.82
C ALA A 70 -0.07 21.52 3.46
N LEU A 71 -1.31 21.82 3.07
CA LEU A 71 -2.51 21.13 3.55
C LEU A 71 -2.53 19.66 3.09
N ALA A 72 -2.06 19.40 1.88
CA ALA A 72 -1.98 18.05 1.31
C ALA A 72 -0.93 17.19 2.02
N SER A 73 0.23 17.78 2.36
CA SER A 73 1.26 17.12 3.15
C SER A 73 0.76 16.76 4.55
N THR A 74 0.14 17.71 5.27
CA THR A 74 -0.39 17.45 6.61
C THR A 74 -1.49 16.38 6.60
N ALA A 75 -2.41 16.45 5.63
CA ALA A 75 -3.45 15.43 5.45
C ALA A 75 -2.86 14.04 5.16
N SER A 76 -1.79 13.95 4.36
CA SER A 76 -1.10 12.69 4.07
C SER A 76 -0.46 12.09 5.33
N HIS A 77 0.21 12.92 6.14
CA HIS A 77 0.77 12.48 7.42
C HIS A 77 -0.33 12.04 8.41
N SER A 78 -1.43 12.79 8.52
CA SER A 78 -2.58 12.41 9.34
C SER A 78 -3.20 11.09 8.90
N ALA A 79 -3.35 10.86 7.58
CA ALA A 79 -3.84 9.60 7.04
C ALA A 79 -2.89 8.43 7.35
N GLY A 80 -1.57 8.65 7.26
CA GLY A 80 -0.57 7.65 7.65
C GLY A 80 -0.65 7.29 9.14
N ASN A 81 -0.80 8.29 10.01
CA ASN A 81 -0.97 8.06 11.45
C ASN A 81 -2.26 7.31 11.76
N LEU A 82 -3.36 7.67 11.10
CA LEU A 82 -4.63 6.93 11.22
C LEU A 82 -4.47 5.48 10.75
N GLY A 83 -3.77 5.26 9.64
CA GLY A 83 -3.44 3.93 9.15
C GLY A 83 -2.64 3.10 10.16
N ASN A 84 -1.63 3.68 10.79
CA ASN A 84 -0.85 3.02 11.84
C ASN A 84 -1.70 2.69 13.06
N ALA A 85 -2.53 3.63 13.52
CA ALA A 85 -3.43 3.42 14.66
C ALA A 85 -4.47 2.32 14.37
N ALA A 86 -5.12 2.38 13.20
CA ALA A 86 -6.07 1.37 12.76
C ALA A 86 -5.41 0.00 12.58
N GLY A 87 -4.21 -0.04 11.98
CA GLY A 87 -3.44 -1.27 11.80
C GLY A 87 -3.05 -1.90 13.14
N ALA A 88 -2.60 -1.11 14.12
CA ALA A 88 -2.29 -1.58 15.46
C ALA A 88 -3.54 -2.09 16.19
N PHE A 89 -4.66 -1.39 16.08
CA PHE A 89 -5.93 -1.81 16.68
C PHE A 89 -6.44 -3.12 16.08
N ILE A 90 -6.52 -3.21 14.75
CA ILE A 90 -6.93 -4.43 14.03
C ILE A 90 -5.97 -5.57 14.35
N GLY A 91 -4.65 -5.33 14.32
CA GLY A 91 -3.65 -6.33 14.68
C GLY A 91 -3.80 -6.83 16.11
N GLY A 92 -4.11 -5.94 17.06
CA GLY A 92 -4.45 -6.29 18.44
C GLY A 92 -5.65 -7.24 18.51
N LEU A 93 -6.76 -6.89 17.85
CA LEU A 93 -7.95 -7.75 17.79
C LEU A 93 -7.65 -9.12 17.16
N VAL A 94 -6.83 -9.16 16.10
CA VAL A 94 -6.42 -10.41 15.46
C VAL A 94 -5.61 -11.28 16.41
N ILE A 95 -4.65 -10.70 17.15
CA ILE A 95 -3.86 -11.46 18.12
C ILE A 95 -4.76 -11.96 19.27
N THR A 96 -5.68 -11.14 19.76
CA THR A 96 -6.55 -11.48 20.90
C THR A 96 -7.59 -12.55 20.55
N HIS A 97 -8.18 -12.52 19.35
CA HIS A 97 -9.30 -13.39 18.99
C HIS A 97 -8.96 -14.51 17.99
N LEU A 98 -7.81 -14.42 17.31
CA LEU A 98 -7.34 -15.44 16.38
C LEU A 98 -5.98 -15.97 16.85
N SER A 99 -4.90 -15.47 16.27
CA SER A 99 -3.54 -15.88 16.56
C SER A 99 -2.54 -14.91 15.93
N LEU A 100 -1.30 -14.92 16.42
CA LEU A 100 -0.20 -14.18 15.79
C LEU A 100 0.03 -14.62 14.34
N SER A 101 -0.14 -15.92 14.05
CA SER A 101 -0.03 -16.51 12.71
C SER A 101 -1.11 -16.02 11.74
N SER A 102 -2.16 -15.35 12.21
CA SER A 102 -3.20 -14.81 11.35
C SER A 102 -2.88 -13.43 10.76
N LEU A 103 -1.88 -12.73 11.31
CA LEU A 103 -1.51 -11.39 10.85
C LEU A 103 -1.15 -11.30 9.37
N PRO A 104 -0.38 -12.24 8.76
CA PRO A 104 0.00 -12.14 7.37
C PRO A 104 -1.20 -12.14 6.42
N TRP A 105 -2.14 -13.07 6.57
CA TRP A 105 -3.30 -13.16 5.67
C TRP A 105 -4.29 -12.02 5.91
N VAL A 106 -4.47 -11.56 7.16
CA VAL A 106 -5.29 -10.36 7.43
C VAL A 106 -4.67 -9.12 6.78
N GLY A 107 -3.35 -8.97 6.88
CA GLY A 107 -2.62 -7.92 6.18
C GLY A 107 -2.79 -8.00 4.66
N ALA A 108 -2.77 -9.21 4.10
CA ALA A 108 -3.02 -9.44 2.67
C ALA A 108 -4.42 -8.98 2.26
N VAL A 109 -5.44 -9.23 3.08
CA VAL A 109 -6.81 -8.72 2.85
C VAL A 109 -6.84 -7.19 2.88
N LEU A 110 -6.24 -6.55 3.89
CA LEU A 110 -6.24 -5.09 4.02
C LEU A 110 -5.56 -4.40 2.84
N VAL A 111 -4.39 -4.88 2.40
CA VAL A 111 -3.71 -4.30 1.24
C VAL A 111 -4.44 -4.60 -0.08
N SER A 112 -5.14 -5.74 -0.16
CA SER A 112 -6.02 -6.05 -1.30
C SER A 112 -7.20 -5.08 -1.39
N LEU A 113 -7.80 -4.69 -0.25
CA LEU A 113 -8.83 -3.65 -0.22
C LEU A 113 -8.27 -2.30 -0.69
N ALA A 114 -7.06 -1.94 -0.26
CA ALA A 114 -6.39 -0.72 -0.74
C ALA A 114 -6.11 -0.77 -2.26
N PHE A 115 -5.69 -1.93 -2.77
CA PHE A 115 -5.52 -2.15 -4.22
C PHE A 115 -6.83 -1.96 -4.98
N LEU A 116 -7.93 -2.56 -4.52
CA LEU A 116 -9.24 -2.45 -5.16
C LEU A 116 -9.76 -1.01 -5.17
N LEU A 117 -9.62 -0.29 -4.04
CA LEU A 117 -9.96 1.13 -3.96
C LEU A 117 -9.11 1.98 -4.92
N GLY A 118 -7.79 1.76 -4.94
CA GLY A 118 -6.91 2.45 -5.86
C GLY A 118 -7.23 2.14 -7.33
N MET A 119 -7.60 0.90 -7.64
CA MET A 119 -8.03 0.50 -8.98
C MET A 119 -9.34 1.18 -9.39
N ALA A 120 -10.30 1.28 -8.48
CA ALA A 120 -11.55 2.00 -8.71
C ALA A 120 -11.27 3.48 -9.02
N CYS A 121 -10.41 4.13 -8.23
CA CYS A 121 -9.96 5.51 -8.49
C CYS A 121 -9.28 5.65 -9.85
N TYR A 122 -8.38 4.72 -10.21
CA TYR A 122 -7.69 4.72 -11.50
C TYR A 122 -8.67 4.60 -12.68
N ILE A 123 -9.65 3.70 -12.58
CA ILE A 123 -10.68 3.52 -13.61
C ILE A 123 -11.53 4.79 -13.72
N TYR A 124 -11.91 5.39 -12.59
CA TYR A 124 -12.71 6.63 -12.57
C TYR A 124 -11.95 7.78 -13.25
N GLU A 125 -10.69 8.01 -12.91
CA GLU A 125 -9.85 9.04 -13.52
C GLU A 125 -9.73 8.85 -15.04
N ARG A 126 -9.52 7.61 -15.50
CA ARG A 126 -9.45 7.31 -16.94
C ARG A 126 -10.76 7.57 -17.67
N ARG A 127 -11.90 7.25 -17.05
CA ARG A 127 -13.23 7.50 -17.64
C ARG A 127 -13.50 9.00 -17.72
N ALA A 128 -13.20 9.76 -16.67
CA ALA A 128 -13.38 11.21 -16.66
C ALA A 128 -12.56 11.88 -17.76
N ALA A 129 -11.29 11.49 -17.94
CA ALA A 129 -10.42 12.02 -18.98
C ALA A 129 -10.93 11.73 -20.41
N ALA A 130 -11.55 10.56 -20.62
CA ALA A 130 -12.10 10.17 -21.92
C ALA A 130 -13.41 10.91 -22.28
N VAL A 131 -14.15 11.41 -21.28
CA VAL A 131 -15.38 12.21 -21.50
C VAL A 131 -15.05 13.67 -21.79
N SER A 132 -13.90 14.17 -21.32
CA SER A 132 -13.44 15.55 -21.53
C SER A 132 -12.62 15.77 -22.81
N ALA A 133 -12.32 14.71 -23.56
CA ALA A 133 -11.52 14.73 -24.79
C ALA A 133 -12.42 14.65 -26.03
#